data_AF-A0A4S3ZUH7-F1
#
_entry.id   AF-A0A4S3ZUH7-F1
#
_cell.length_a   1.000
_cell.length_b   1.000
_cell.length_c   1.000
_cell.angle_alpha   90.00
_cell.angle_beta   90.00
_cell.angle_gamma   90.00
#
_symmetry.space_group_name_H-M   'P 1'
#
loop_
_entity.id
_entity.type
_entity.pdbx_description
1 polymer ?
#
loop_
_entity_poly.entity_id
_entity_poly.type
_entity_poly.pdbx_seq_one_letter_code
_entity_poly.pdbx_strand_id
1 'polypeptide(L)'
;MLKIQLFLLLLLNLNTQKQPIKHIYIGKSFSWTIYYDNQKLPKVVEIANIKFGYLDYFDNHNNSKRGKLYNKNGEIYYKNKALNIDIKLKQKKYTLKIDRQRQKLFEINAFNEISKLKDSLKVQEYKFDWNVKSDYLYYRDNLFISKDYEPDYIKKFYKSLNN
;
A
#
# COMPACT_ATOMS: atom_id res chain seq x y z
N MET A 1 -32.22 24.65 -27.48
CA MET A 1 -31.78 23.24 -27.40
C MET A 1 -30.49 23.13 -26.59
N LEU A 2 -30.57 23.24 -25.27
CA LEU A 2 -29.38 23.30 -24.39
C LEU A 2 -29.64 22.56 -23.08
N LYS A 3 -30.02 21.28 -23.16
CA LYS A 3 -30.27 20.44 -21.96
C LYS A 3 -29.70 19.02 -22.05
N ILE A 4 -29.06 18.65 -23.15
CA ILE A 4 -28.58 17.27 -23.39
C ILE A 4 -27.09 17.10 -23.05
N GLN A 5 -26.30 18.18 -23.00
CA GLN A 5 -24.86 18.09 -22.72
C GLN A 5 -24.48 17.92 -21.24
N LEU A 6 -25.41 18.12 -20.29
CA LEU A 6 -25.10 17.98 -18.86
C LEU A 6 -25.23 16.54 -18.33
N PHE A 7 -25.92 15.66 -19.05
CA PHE A 7 -26.17 14.28 -18.59
C PHE A 7 -24.98 13.34 -18.84
N LEU A 8 -24.15 13.65 -19.85
CA LEU A 8 -22.96 12.85 -20.20
C LEU A 8 -21.78 13.04 -19.23
N LEU A 9 -21.70 14.17 -18.53
CA LEU A 9 -20.67 14.42 -17.51
C LEU A 9 -20.95 13.70 -16.18
N LEU A 10 -22.21 13.33 -15.90
CA LEU A 10 -22.57 12.53 -14.71
C LEU A 10 -22.21 11.04 -14.86
N LEU A 11 -22.07 10.54 -16.09
CA LEU A 11 -21.61 9.18 -16.39
C LEU A 11 -20.08 9.01 -16.29
N LEU A 12 -19.35 10.13 -16.17
CA LEU A 12 -17.92 10.16 -15.85
C LEU A 12 -17.64 10.14 -14.34
N ASN A 13 -18.66 9.90 -13.50
CA ASN A 13 -18.43 9.17 -12.24
C ASN A 13 -17.99 7.76 -12.61
N LEU A 14 -16.74 7.67 -13.07
CA LEU A 14 -15.94 6.46 -13.10
C LEU A 14 -16.11 5.86 -11.71
N ASN A 15 -16.98 4.86 -11.64
CA ASN A 15 -16.99 3.90 -10.58
C ASN A 15 -15.56 3.37 -10.53
N THR A 16 -14.70 3.97 -9.69
CA THR A 16 -13.54 3.28 -9.12
C THR A 16 -14.15 2.03 -8.53
N GLN A 17 -14.05 0.94 -9.29
CA GLN A 17 -14.79 -0.27 -9.01
C GLN A 17 -14.16 -0.84 -7.75
N LYS A 18 -14.74 -0.48 -6.60
CA LYS A 18 -14.37 -1.00 -5.28
C LYS A 18 -14.68 -2.49 -5.31
N GLN A 19 -13.72 -3.30 -5.73
CA GLN A 19 -13.85 -4.74 -5.67
C GLN A 19 -13.43 -5.18 -4.27
N PRO A 20 -14.33 -5.76 -3.47
CA PRO A 20 -13.96 -6.21 -2.14
C PRO A 20 -12.93 -7.34 -2.26
N ILE A 21 -11.82 -7.19 -1.52
CA ILE A 21 -10.74 -8.18 -1.48
C ILE A 21 -11.29 -9.48 -0.87
N LYS A 22 -11.43 -10.52 -1.69
CA LYS A 22 -11.92 -11.83 -1.24
C LYS A 22 -10.80 -12.70 -0.68
N HIS A 23 -9.63 -12.64 -1.33
CA HIS A 23 -8.47 -13.46 -1.01
C HIS A 23 -7.22 -12.62 -1.05
N ILE A 24 -6.21 -13.06 -0.30
CA ILE A 24 -4.88 -12.46 -0.30
C ILE A 24 -3.84 -13.56 -0.18
N TYR A 25 -2.69 -13.37 -0.81
CA TYR A 25 -1.55 -14.27 -0.67
C TYR A 25 -0.76 -13.90 0.58
N ILE A 26 -0.47 -14.89 1.42
CA ILE A 26 0.26 -14.70 2.67
C ILE A 26 1.46 -15.64 2.73
N GLY A 27 2.64 -15.07 2.97
CA GLY A 27 3.85 -15.80 3.33
C GLY A 27 4.27 -15.44 4.75
N LYS A 28 4.87 -16.39 5.46
CA LYS A 28 5.44 -16.16 6.79
C LYS A 28 6.86 -16.73 6.86
N SER A 29 7.77 -15.96 7.43
CA SER A 29 9.07 -16.41 7.92
C SER A 29 9.16 -16.10 9.42
N PHE A 30 10.28 -16.44 10.07
CA PHE A 30 10.46 -16.24 11.52
C PHE A 30 10.18 -14.79 11.98
N SER A 31 10.63 -13.80 11.22
CA SER A 31 10.49 -12.38 11.58
C SER A 31 9.54 -11.59 10.67
N TRP A 32 9.07 -12.19 9.58
CA TRP A 32 8.34 -11.45 8.54
C TRP A 32 7.01 -12.10 8.19
N THR A 33 5.98 -11.27 8.07
CA THR A 33 4.73 -11.63 7.40
C THR A 33 4.62 -10.82 6.12
N ILE A 34 4.32 -11.52 5.02
CA ILE A 34 4.22 -10.96 3.68
C ILE A 34 2.78 -11.06 3.22
N TYR A 35 2.21 -9.94 2.78
CA TYR A 35 0.90 -9.90 2.16
C TYR A 35 1.04 -9.46 0.71
N TYR A 36 0.31 -10.13 -0.17
CA TYR A 36 0.27 -9.79 -1.59
C TYR A 36 -1.18 -9.91 -2.08
N ASP A 37 -1.73 -8.77 -2.49
CA ASP A 37 -3.00 -8.69 -3.19
C ASP A 37 -2.71 -8.70 -4.69
N ASN A 38 -3.15 -9.76 -5.38
CA ASN A 38 -2.90 -9.92 -6.81
C ASN A 38 -3.84 -9.09 -7.69
N GLN A 39 -4.84 -8.41 -7.12
CA GLN A 39 -5.76 -7.53 -7.83
C GLN A 39 -5.21 -6.10 -7.94
N LYS A 40 -4.25 -5.74 -7.08
CA LYS A 40 -3.61 -4.42 -7.02
C LYS A 40 -2.72 -4.13 -8.23
N LEU A 41 -2.86 -2.91 -8.76
CA LEU A 41 -2.04 -2.37 -9.85
C LEU A 41 -1.58 -0.93 -9.52
N PRO A 42 -0.28 -0.63 -9.41
CA PRO A 42 0.85 -1.55 -9.56
C PRO A 42 0.83 -2.66 -8.52
N LYS A 43 1.55 -3.75 -8.80
CA LYS A 43 1.70 -4.85 -7.84
C LYS A 43 2.47 -4.32 -6.64
N VAL A 44 1.97 -4.62 -5.44
CA VAL A 44 2.59 -4.22 -4.17
C VAL A 44 2.67 -5.43 -3.26
N VAL A 45 3.84 -5.64 -2.65
CA VAL A 45 4.01 -6.58 -1.54
C VAL A 45 4.14 -5.81 -0.25
N GLU A 46 3.35 -6.17 0.75
CA GLU A 46 3.36 -5.56 2.07
C GLU A 46 4.19 -6.43 3.00
N ILE A 47 5.28 -5.87 3.53
CA ILE A 47 6.24 -6.55 4.38
C ILE A 47 6.06 -6.08 5.82
N ALA A 48 5.67 -6.99 6.71
CA ALA A 48 5.40 -6.71 8.12
C ALA A 48 6.39 -7.43 9.04
N ASN A 49 6.89 -6.71 10.05
CA ASN A 49 7.45 -7.22 11.31
C ASN A 49 6.85 -6.36 12.45
N ILE A 50 7.02 -6.76 13.71
CA ILE A 50 6.53 -6.07 14.90
C ILE A 50 6.88 -4.57 14.90
N LYS A 51 8.08 -4.22 14.41
CA LYS A 51 8.60 -2.83 14.38
C LYS A 51 8.75 -2.24 12.97
N PHE A 52 8.48 -3.01 11.92
CA PHE A 52 8.73 -2.59 10.54
C PHE A 52 7.51 -2.83 9.67
N GLY A 53 7.15 -1.81 8.91
CA GLY A 53 6.12 -1.87 7.87
C GLY A 53 6.69 -1.21 6.62
N TYR A 54 6.62 -1.94 5.50
CA TYR A 54 7.14 -1.45 4.23
C TYR A 54 6.27 -1.93 3.07
N LEU A 55 6.02 -1.04 2.11
CA LEU A 55 5.37 -1.34 0.85
C LEU A 55 6.41 -1.46 -0.26
N ASP A 56 6.48 -2.64 -0.88
CA ASP A 56 7.42 -2.95 -1.95
C ASP A 56 6.68 -2.92 -3.29
N TYR A 57 6.91 -1.88 -4.08
CA TYR A 57 6.22 -1.62 -5.35
C TYR A 57 6.98 -2.25 -6.51
N PHE A 58 6.27 -2.95 -7.38
CA PHE A 58 6.86 -3.70 -8.48
C PHE A 58 6.62 -3.03 -9.83
N ASP A 59 7.59 -3.23 -10.71
CA ASP A 59 7.46 -2.96 -12.13
C ASP A 59 6.62 -4.04 -12.85
N ASN A 60 6.43 -3.86 -14.16
CA ASN A 60 5.70 -4.80 -15.01
C ASN A 60 6.40 -6.17 -15.13
N HIS A 61 7.67 -6.28 -14.73
CA HIS A 61 8.47 -7.50 -14.77
C HIS A 61 8.50 -8.25 -13.43
N ASN A 62 7.67 -7.84 -12.46
CA ASN A 62 7.63 -8.41 -11.12
C ASN A 62 8.95 -8.25 -10.34
N ASN A 63 9.70 -7.17 -10.63
CA ASN A 63 10.83 -6.75 -9.83
C ASN A 63 10.51 -5.44 -9.10
N SER A 64 10.99 -5.31 -7.88
CA SER A 64 11.03 -4.05 -7.15
C SER A 64 12.48 -3.63 -6.93
N LYS A 65 12.70 -2.50 -6.26
CA LYS A 65 14.05 -2.10 -5.84
C LYS A 65 14.73 -3.12 -4.91
N ARG A 66 13.95 -3.93 -4.18
CA ARG A 66 14.46 -4.78 -3.08
C ARG A 66 14.07 -6.26 -3.18
N GLY A 67 13.10 -6.58 -4.02
CA GLY A 67 12.54 -7.92 -4.09
C GLY A 67 12.01 -8.31 -5.47
N LYS A 68 11.58 -9.56 -5.56
CA LYS A 68 11.05 -10.19 -6.76
C LYS A 68 9.86 -11.07 -6.42
N LEU A 69 8.78 -10.94 -7.18
CA LEU A 69 7.69 -11.91 -7.22
C LEU A 69 7.97 -12.90 -8.35
N TYR A 70 7.92 -14.19 -8.06
CA TYR A 70 8.21 -15.22 -9.06
C TYR A 70 7.31 -16.44 -8.89
N ASN A 71 7.12 -17.16 -9.98
CA ASN A 71 6.37 -18.41 -9.99
C ASN A 71 7.32 -19.60 -10.05
N LYS A 72 7.06 -20.63 -9.25
CA LYS A 72 7.76 -21.92 -9.30
C LYS A 72 6.70 -23.01 -9.21
N ASN A 73 6.59 -23.85 -10.25
CA ASN A 73 5.62 -24.95 -10.32
C ASN A 73 4.15 -24.50 -10.09
N GLY A 74 3.75 -23.37 -10.67
CA GLY A 74 2.40 -22.81 -10.49
C GLY A 74 2.14 -22.11 -9.15
N GLU A 75 3.15 -22.03 -8.28
CA GLU A 75 3.04 -21.40 -6.97
C GLU A 75 3.76 -20.05 -6.95
N ILE A 76 3.19 -19.08 -6.23
CA ILE A 76 3.73 -17.72 -6.12
C ILE A 76 4.70 -17.63 -4.94
N TYR A 77 5.85 -17.02 -5.17
CA TYR A 77 6.89 -16.77 -4.17
C TYR A 77 7.29 -15.29 -4.15
N TYR A 78 7.78 -14.84 -3.00
CA TYR A 78 8.40 -13.54 -2.83
C TYR A 78 9.82 -13.71 -2.28
N LYS A 79 10.77 -13.01 -2.91
CA LYS A 79 12.16 -12.95 -2.47
C LYS A 79 12.57 -11.50 -2.20
N ASN A 80 13.24 -11.26 -1.08
CA ASN A 80 13.88 -9.99 -0.74
C ASN A 80 15.28 -10.27 -0.19
N LYS A 81 16.31 -9.87 -0.92
CA LYS A 81 17.70 -10.17 -0.54
C LYS A 81 18.14 -9.38 0.71
N ALA A 82 17.71 -8.11 0.81
CA ALA A 82 18.11 -7.24 1.92
C ALA A 82 17.55 -7.70 3.27
N LEU A 83 16.38 -8.33 3.27
CA LEU A 83 15.71 -8.85 4.46
C LEU A 83 15.89 -10.36 4.67
N ASN A 84 16.65 -11.01 3.79
CA ASN A 84 16.84 -12.47 3.75
C ASN A 84 15.51 -13.25 3.74
N ILE A 85 14.58 -12.84 2.87
CA ILE A 85 13.27 -13.47 2.69
C ILE A 85 13.29 -14.24 1.37
N ASP A 86 12.93 -15.52 1.40
CA ASP A 86 12.61 -16.32 0.22
C ASP A 86 11.49 -17.29 0.60
N ILE A 87 10.24 -16.91 0.34
CA ILE A 87 9.07 -17.62 0.86
C ILE A 87 7.97 -17.83 -0.16
N LYS A 88 7.30 -18.97 -0.04
CA LYS A 88 6.05 -19.28 -0.74
C LYS A 88 4.90 -18.47 -0.17
N LEU A 89 4.07 -17.90 -1.05
CA LEU A 89 2.84 -17.21 -0.66
C LEU A 89 1.64 -18.14 -0.87
N LYS A 90 0.84 -18.34 0.18
CA LYS A 90 -0.37 -19.17 0.14
C LYS A 90 -1.60 -18.28 0.10
N GLN A 91 -2.51 -18.56 -0.83
CA GLN A 91 -3.79 -17.86 -0.90
C GLN A 91 -4.62 -18.16 0.36
N LYS A 92 -5.19 -17.11 0.96
CA LYS A 92 -6.08 -17.21 2.13
C LYS A 92 -7.29 -16.31 1.95
N LYS A 93 -8.42 -16.71 2.55
CA LYS A 93 -9.60 -15.85 2.64
C LYS A 93 -9.26 -14.57 3.42
N TYR A 94 -9.71 -13.43 2.90
CA TYR A 94 -9.53 -12.15 3.57
C TYR A 94 -10.38 -12.09 4.84
N THR A 95 -9.83 -11.53 5.92
CA THR A 95 -10.48 -11.46 7.23
C THR A 95 -10.22 -10.11 7.90
N LEU A 96 -11.05 -9.73 8.88
CA LEU A 96 -10.82 -8.54 9.71
C LEU A 96 -9.48 -8.57 10.44
N LYS A 97 -9.00 -9.77 10.82
CA LYS A 97 -7.66 -9.92 11.43
C LYS A 97 -6.56 -9.54 10.45
N ILE A 98 -6.68 -9.93 9.18
CA ILE A 98 -5.73 -9.54 8.13
C ILE A 98 -5.82 -8.03 7.90
N ASP A 99 -7.03 -7.49 7.78
CA ASP A 99 -7.25 -6.06 7.53
C ASP A 99 -6.59 -5.17 8.59
N ARG A 100 -6.77 -5.50 9.88
CA ARG A 100 -6.12 -4.78 10.98
C ARG A 100 -4.58 -4.86 10.93
N GLN A 101 -4.02 -5.99 10.53
CA GLN A 101 -2.57 -6.14 10.42
C GLN A 101 -2.01 -5.31 9.25
N ARG A 102 -2.71 -5.29 8.13
CA ARG A 102 -2.35 -4.46 6.96
C ARG A 102 -2.48 -2.97 7.26
N GLN A 103 -3.51 -2.56 8.00
CA GLN A 103 -3.64 -1.18 8.47
C GLN A 103 -2.46 -0.78 9.36
N LYS A 104 -2.10 -1.61 10.34
CA LYS A 104 -0.93 -1.35 11.20
C LYS A 104 0.37 -1.26 10.41
N LEU A 105 0.54 -2.11 9.40
CA LEU A 105 1.68 -2.03 8.49
C LEU A 105 1.70 -0.69 7.75
N PHE A 106 0.55 -0.25 7.23
CA PHE A 106 0.41 1.01 6.52
C PHE A 106 0.75 2.20 7.42
N GLU A 107 0.26 2.20 8.66
CA GLU A 107 0.61 3.19 9.70
C GLU A 107 2.12 3.29 9.92
N ILE A 108 2.81 2.15 10.08
CA ILE A 108 4.26 2.12 10.26
C ILE A 108 4.99 2.60 9.00
N ASN A 109 4.51 2.23 7.80
CA ASN A 109 5.08 2.71 6.55
C ASN A 109 4.95 4.23 6.41
N ALA A 110 3.77 4.79 6.68
CA ALA A 110 3.52 6.23 6.66
C ALA A 110 4.41 6.98 7.66
N PHE A 111 4.56 6.47 8.88
CA PHE A 111 5.50 7.00 9.87
C PHE A 111 6.95 7.01 9.36
N ASN A 112 7.38 5.92 8.72
CA ASN A 112 8.74 5.82 8.17
C ASN A 112 8.98 6.78 7.01
N GLU A 113 7.96 7.05 6.19
CA GLU A 113 8.05 8.05 5.11
C GLU A 113 8.17 9.47 5.66
N ILE A 114 7.31 9.83 6.62
CA ILE A 114 7.38 11.11 7.31
C ILE A 114 8.70 11.30 8.04
N SER A 115 9.20 10.28 8.73
CA SER A 115 10.48 10.37 9.45
C SER A 115 11.63 10.69 8.50
N LYS A 116 11.68 10.05 7.32
CA LYS A 116 12.67 10.37 6.30
C LYS A 116 12.54 11.78 5.75
N LEU A 117 11.31 12.25 5.53
CA LEU A 117 11.06 13.62 5.07
C LEU A 117 11.50 14.65 6.11
N LYS A 118 11.16 14.39 7.38
CA LYS A 118 11.57 15.18 8.54
C LYS A 118 13.09 15.30 8.61
N ASP A 119 13.80 14.18 8.52
CA ASP A 119 15.26 14.14 8.53
C ASP A 119 15.86 14.87 7.31
N SER A 120 15.30 14.65 6.12
CA SER A 120 15.78 15.27 4.87
C SER A 120 15.61 16.80 4.88
N LEU A 121 14.54 17.31 5.48
CA LEU A 121 14.24 18.74 5.57
C LEU A 121 14.74 19.38 6.87
N LYS A 122 15.39 18.59 7.75
CA LYS A 122 15.88 19.03 9.08
C LYS A 122 14.81 19.65 9.97
N VAL A 123 13.57 19.17 9.85
CA VAL A 123 12.43 19.64 10.65
C VAL A 123 12.50 18.95 12.01
N GLN A 124 12.59 19.66 13.13
CA GLN A 124 12.72 19.00 14.44
C GLN A 124 11.38 18.81 15.16
N GLU A 125 10.44 19.74 14.99
CA GLU A 125 9.27 19.85 15.87
C GLU A 125 8.05 19.04 15.42
N TYR A 126 8.02 18.60 14.15
CA TYR A 126 6.88 17.86 13.64
C TYR A 126 6.66 16.53 14.39
N LYS A 127 5.41 16.30 14.80
CA LYS A 127 4.89 15.07 15.40
C LYS A 127 3.93 14.39 14.43
N PHE A 128 4.19 13.12 14.12
CA PHE A 128 3.36 12.35 13.20
C PHE A 128 1.96 12.07 13.78
N ASP A 129 0.93 12.39 13.01
CA ASP A 129 -0.46 12.00 13.29
C ASP A 129 -0.70 10.56 12.86
N TRP A 130 -0.86 9.66 13.83
CA TRP A 130 -1.08 8.23 13.59
C TRP A 130 -2.45 7.91 12.97
N ASN A 131 -3.37 8.89 12.87
CA ASN A 131 -4.68 8.68 12.25
C ASN A 131 -4.59 8.72 10.71
N VAL A 132 -4.12 7.63 10.11
CA VAL A 132 -4.03 7.44 8.65
C VAL A 132 -5.09 6.49 8.08
N LYS A 133 -6.21 6.32 8.80
CA LYS A 133 -7.26 5.36 8.44
C LYS A 133 -7.89 5.65 7.08
N SER A 134 -8.16 6.91 6.76
CA SER A 134 -8.72 7.33 5.46
C SER A 134 -7.77 6.97 4.32
N ASP A 135 -6.47 7.26 4.47
CA ASP A 135 -5.44 6.91 3.50
C ASP A 135 -5.30 5.40 3.33
N TYR A 136 -5.37 4.63 4.43
CA TYR A 136 -5.40 3.17 4.36
C TYR A 136 -6.64 2.65 3.64
N LEU A 137 -7.83 3.19 3.90
CA LEU A 137 -9.06 2.77 3.21
C LEU A 137 -8.97 3.08 1.71
N TYR A 138 -8.46 4.26 1.35
CA TYR A 138 -8.22 4.61 -0.04
C TYR A 138 -7.21 3.66 -0.68
N TYR A 139 -6.08 3.40 -0.03
CA TYR A 139 -5.12 2.39 -0.46
C TYR A 139 -5.79 1.03 -0.61
N ARG A 140 -6.50 0.51 0.38
CA ARG A 140 -7.08 -0.84 0.35
C ARG A 140 -8.13 -1.02 -0.75
N ASP A 141 -9.01 -0.04 -0.92
CA ASP A 141 -10.22 -0.20 -1.75
C ASP A 141 -9.99 0.09 -3.24
N ASN A 142 -8.88 0.76 -3.58
CA ASN A 142 -8.56 1.12 -4.96
C ASN A 142 -7.54 0.16 -5.57
N LEU A 143 -7.93 -0.51 -6.66
CA LEU A 143 -7.04 -1.34 -7.45
C LEU A 143 -5.87 -0.50 -8.01
N PHE A 144 -6.17 0.71 -8.46
CA PHE A 144 -5.22 1.67 -9.00
C PHE A 144 -5.07 2.88 -8.08
N ILE A 145 -3.83 3.21 -7.72
CA ILE A 145 -3.51 4.44 -7.01
C ILE A 145 -3.06 5.46 -8.05
N SER A 146 -3.75 6.60 -8.13
CA SER A 146 -3.35 7.68 -9.04
C SER A 146 -1.93 8.13 -8.74
N LYS A 147 -1.16 8.49 -9.79
CA LYS A 147 0.17 9.10 -9.63
C LYS A 147 0.09 10.44 -8.89
N ASP A 148 -1.04 11.12 -9.00
CA ASP A 148 -1.31 12.41 -8.36
C ASP A 148 -1.95 12.26 -6.98
N TYR A 149 -2.18 11.02 -6.51
CA TYR A 149 -2.69 10.81 -5.17
C TYR A 149 -1.61 11.13 -4.14
N GLU A 150 -1.83 12.23 -3.44
CA GLU A 150 -1.06 12.60 -2.27
C GLU A 150 -1.84 12.24 -0.99
N PRO A 151 -1.29 11.33 -0.14
CA PRO A 151 -1.90 10.96 1.12
C PRO A 151 -2.05 12.13 2.09
N ASP A 152 -3.10 12.09 2.91
CA ASP A 152 -3.43 13.17 3.83
C ASP A 152 -2.34 13.38 4.89
N TYR A 153 -1.67 12.30 5.34
CA TYR A 153 -0.54 12.40 6.25
C TYR A 153 0.66 13.18 5.68
N ILE A 154 0.91 13.11 4.36
CA ILE A 154 1.93 13.92 3.69
C ILE A 154 1.50 15.39 3.62
N LYS A 155 0.24 15.66 3.25
CA LYS A 155 -0.31 17.02 3.19
C LYS A 155 -0.24 17.73 4.54
N LYS A 156 -0.59 17.02 5.61
CA LYS A 156 -0.50 17.53 6.99
C LYS A 156 0.93 17.90 7.36
N PHE A 157 1.91 17.08 6.95
CA PHE A 157 3.33 17.39 7.16
C PHE A 157 3.72 18.69 6.46
N TYR A 158 3.48 18.84 5.16
CA TYR A 158 3.84 20.08 4.46
C TYR A 158 3.09 21.31 4.95
N LYS A 159 1.81 21.16 5.31
CA LYS A 159 1.03 22.26 5.92
C LYS A 159 1.65 22.74 7.23
N SER A 160 2.26 21.85 8.01
CA SER A 160 2.94 22.21 9.25
C SER A 160 4.24 22.98 9.06
N LEU A 161 4.80 23.03 7.84
CA LEU A 161 6.01 23.80 7.54
C LEU A 161 5.71 25.25 7.13
N ASN A 162 4.46 25.51 6.72
CA ASN A 162 4.01 26.83 6.26
C ASN A 162 3.26 27.60 7.37
N ASN A 163 3.11 26.99 8.54
CA ASN A 163 2.53 27.59 9.74
C ASN A 163 3.62 27.77 10.79
#